data_AF-A0A929WBM7-F1
#
_entry.id   AF-A0A929WBM7-F1
#
_cell.length_a   1.000
_cell.length_b   1.000
_cell.length_c   1.000
_cell.angle_alpha   90.00
_cell.angle_beta   90.00
_cell.angle_gamma   90.00
#
_symmetry.space_group_name_H-M   'P 1'
#
loop_
_entity.id
_entity.type
_entity.pdbx_description
1 polymer ?
#
loop_
_entity_poly.entity_id
_entity_poly.type
_entity_poly.pdbx_seq_one_letter_code
_entity_poly.pdbx_strand_id
1 'polypeptide(L)' 'MKLVVLGAAESGVGAAILAQQKGYDVFVSDRGSIREHYKSLLDAHALPWEEGQHTAEQILDADEVVK' A
#
# COMPACT_ATOMS: atom_id res chain seq x y z
N MET A 1 8.89 11.15 3.35
CA MET A 1 7.76 11.42 2.45
C MET A 1 6.85 10.22 2.53
N LYS A 2 5.60 10.45 2.92
CA LYS A 2 4.58 9.44 3.11
C LYS A 2 3.83 9.23 1.80
N LEU A 3 3.85 8.00 1.30
CA LEU A 3 3.24 7.61 0.04
C LEU A 3 2.16 6.56 0.30
N VAL A 4 0.95 6.83 -0.18
CA VAL A 4 -0.16 5.88 -0.09
C VAL A 4 -0.42 5.26 -1.45
N VAL A 5 -0.47 3.94 -1.52
CA VAL A 5 -0.86 3.20 -2.72
C VAL A 5 -2.30 2.74 -2.57
N LEU A 6 -3.16 3.19 -3.47
CA LEU A 6 -4.56 2.78 -3.56
C LEU A 6 -4.71 1.63 -4.55
N GLY A 7 -4.92 0.43 -4.01
CA GLY A 7 -5.01 -0.82 -4.76
C GLY A 7 -3.84 -1.75 -4.45
N ALA A 8 -4.14 -3.03 -4.25
CA ALA A 8 -3.19 -4.05 -3.83
C ALA A 8 -3.22 -5.30 -4.75
N ALA A 9 -3.45 -5.07 -6.04
CA ALA A 9 -3.18 -6.06 -7.08
C ALA A 9 -1.69 -6.05 -7.46
N GLU A 10 -1.34 -6.56 -8.65
CA GLU A 10 0.05 -6.70 -9.10
C GLU A 10 0.82 -5.38 -9.13
N SER A 11 0.26 -4.36 -9.78
CA SER A 11 0.90 -3.05 -9.94
C SER A 11 1.02 -2.31 -8.61
N GLY A 12 -0.02 -2.35 -7.78
CA GLY A 12 -0.03 -1.67 -6.48
C GLY A 12 1.01 -2.21 -5.52
N VAL A 13 1.08 -3.54 -5.37
CA VAL A 13 2.10 -4.18 -4.52
C VAL A 13 3.51 -3.92 -5.07
N GLY A 14 3.70 -4.02 -6.39
CA GLY A 14 4.99 -3.72 -7.01
C GLY A 14 5.43 -2.26 -6.78
N ALA A 15 4.52 -1.31 -6.92
CA ALA A 15 4.77 0.10 -6.65
C ALA A 15 5.12 0.36 -5.18
N ALA A 16 4.39 -0.27 -4.25
CA ALA A 16 4.64 -0.14 -2.82
C ALA A 16 6.04 -0.65 -2.42
N ILE A 17 6.42 -1.82 -2.93
CA ILE A 17 7.75 -2.41 -2.68
C ILE A 17 8.86 -1.53 -3.28
N LEU A 18 8.68 -1.05 -4.50
CA LEU A 18 9.66 -0.16 -5.13
C LEU A 18 9.80 1.15 -4.33
N ALA A 19 8.69 1.75 -3.90
CA ALA A 19 8.72 2.97 -3.09
C ALA A 19 9.43 2.73 -1.75
N GLN A 20 9.16 1.62 -1.06
CA GLN A 20 9.87 1.27 0.15
C GLN A 20 11.39 1.16 -0.09
N GLN A 21 11.81 0.50 -1.16
CA GLN A 21 13.23 0.39 -1.53
C GLN A 21 13.88 1.74 -1.84
N LYS A 22 13.10 2.74 -2.24
CA LYS A 22 13.55 4.12 -2.45
C LYS A 22 13.56 4.97 -1.15
N GLY A 23 13.16 4.39 -0.02
CA GLY A 23 13.17 5.04 1.29
C GLY A 23 11.92 5.86 1.62
N TYR A 24 10.81 5.60 0.93
CA TYR A 24 9.52 6.20 1.27
C TYR A 24 8.87 5.49 2.47
N ASP A 25 8.07 6.23 3.22
CA ASP A 25 7.14 5.66 4.21
C ASP A 25 5.85 5.29 3.48
N VAL A 26 5.58 3.99 3.34
CA VAL A 26 4.58 3.48 2.40
C VAL A 26 3.44 2.82 3.14
N PHE A 27 2.21 3.12 2.74
CA PHE A 27 1.00 2.44 3.18
C PHE A 27 0.17 1.98 1.98
N VAL A 28 -0.38 0.76 2.03
CA VAL A 28 -1.20 0.19 0.96
C VAL A 28 -2.64 0.05 1.42
N SER A 29 -3.59 0.55 0.63
CA SER A 29 -5.01 0.51 0.97
C SER A 29 -5.83 0.00 -0.20
N ASP A 30 -6.64 -1.04 0.02
CA ASP A 30 -7.56 -1.57 -0.97
C ASP A 30 -8.99 -1.66 -0.41
N ARG A 31 -9.96 -1.15 -1.15
CA ARG A 31 -11.38 -1.25 -0.77
C ARG A 31 -11.94 -2.67 -0.99
N GLY A 32 -11.30 -3.47 -1.84
CA GLY A 32 -11.62 -4.87 -2.08
C GLY A 32 -10.85 -5.81 -1.17
N SER A 33 -11.00 -7.12 -1.43
CA SER A 33 -10.18 -8.15 -0.79
C SER A 33 -8.83 -8.28 -1.50
N ILE A 34 -7.75 -8.33 -0.75
CA ILE A 34 -6.41 -8.55 -1.27
C ILE A 34 -6.19 -10.07 -1.42
N ARG A 35 -5.59 -10.51 -2.53
CA ARG A 35 -5.26 -11.93 -2.72
C ARG A 35 -4.16 -12.35 -1.75
N GLU A 36 -4.24 -13.57 -1.24
CA GLU A 36 -3.33 -14.08 -0.20
C GLU A 36 -1.85 -13.92 -0.55
N HIS A 37 -1.47 -14.18 -1.80
CA HIS A 37 -0.08 -14.05 -2.23
C HIS A 37 0.42 -12.59 -2.19
N TYR A 38 -0.46 -11.60 -2.39
CA TYR A 38 -0.12 -10.18 -2.26
C TYR A 38 0.00 -9.77 -0.79
N LYS A 39 -0.87 -10.27 0.10
CA LYS A 39 -0.73 -10.07 1.56
C LYS A 39 0.61 -10.60 2.06
N SER A 40 0.95 -11.83 1.68
CA SER A 40 2.23 -12.46 2.04
C SER A 40 3.44 -11.64 1.57
N LEU A 41 3.36 -11.01 0.38
CA LEU A 41 4.40 -10.11 -0.10
C LEU A 41 4.48 -8.84 0.74
N LEU A 42 3.36 -8.18 1.02
CA LEU A 42 3.32 -6.98 1.85
C LEU A 42 3.88 -7.26 3.26
N ASP A 43 3.49 -8.39 3.87
CA ASP A 43 3.97 -8.82 5.17
C ASP A 43 5.47 -9.17 5.16
N ALA A 44 5.94 -9.87 4.13
CA ALA A 44 7.37 -10.19 3.96
C ALA A 44 8.25 -8.94 3.82
N HIS A 45 7.68 -7.86 3.29
CA HIS A 45 8.30 -6.55 3.20
C HIS A 45 8.00 -5.64 4.40
N ALA A 46 7.24 -6.10 5.40
CA ALA A 46 6.77 -5.31 6.54
C ALA A 46 6.08 -3.99 6.12
N LEU A 47 5.35 -4.02 4.99
CA LEU A 47 4.55 -2.92 4.51
C LEU A 47 3.22 -2.89 5.27
N PRO A 48 2.81 -1.76 5.88
CA PRO A 48 1.49 -1.66 6.47
C PRO A 48 0.42 -1.62 5.37
N TRP A 49 -0.66 -2.38 5.58
CA TRP A 49 -1.75 -2.46 4.62
C TRP A 49 -3.13 -2.58 5.27
N GLU A 50 -4.17 -2.18 4.55
CA GLU A 50 -5.56 -2.44 4.89
C GLU A 50 -6.33 -3.00 3.69
N GLU A 51 -7.41 -3.73 3.97
CA GLU A 51 -8.31 -4.27 2.95
C GLU A 51 -9.78 -4.08 3.34
N GLY A 52 -10.67 -4.14 2.34
CA GLY A 52 -12.12 -3.99 2.54
C GLY A 52 -12.57 -2.54 2.81
N GLN A 53 -11.63 -1.59 2.89
CA GLN A 53 -11.91 -0.19 3.20
C GLN A 53 -10.81 0.74 2.71
N HIS A 54 -11.10 2.03 2.82
CA HIS A 54 -10.13 3.11 2.69
C HIS A 54 -10.26 3.99 3.93
N THR A 55 -9.28 3.96 4.82
CA THR A 55 -9.23 4.84 6.01
C THR A 55 -8.83 6.23 5.55
N ALA A 56 -9.80 7.15 5.52
CA ALA A 56 -9.62 8.49 4.97
C ALA A 56 -8.49 9.26 5.67
N GLU A 57 -8.36 9.10 6.99
CA GLU A 57 -7.34 9.74 7.80
C GLU A 57 -5.92 9.30 7.39
N GLN A 58 -5.73 8.03 7.04
CA GLN A 58 -4.43 7.52 6.58
C GLN A 58 -4.08 8.01 5.18
N ILE A 59 -5.09 8.14 4.31
CA ILE A 59 -4.93 8.59 2.92
C ILE A 59 -4.66 10.10 2.86
N LEU A 60 -5.41 10.89 3.63
CA LEU A 60 -5.30 12.36 3.63
C LEU A 60 -4.03 12.87 4.33
N ASP A 61 -3.38 12.03 5.13
CA ASP A 61 -2.08 12.32 5.75
C ASP A 61 -0.89 12.06 4.80
N ALA A 62 -1.12 11.55 3.59
CA ALA A 62 -0.07 11.28 2.61
C ALA A 62 0.45 12.54 1.92
N ASP A 63 1.75 12.58 1.64
CA ASP A 63 2.35 13.59 0.77
C ASP A 63 1.99 13.34 -0.71
N GLU A 64 1.87 12.06 -1.08
CA GLU A 64 1.54 11.62 -2.43
C GLU A 64 0.70 10.33 -2.43
N VAL A 65 -0.18 10.20 -3.44
CA VAL A 65 -1.04 9.03 -3.63
C VAL A 65 -0.82 8.43 -5.01
N VAL A 66 -0.58 7.12 -5.07
CA VAL A 66 -0.45 6.31 -6.29
C VAL A 66 -1.68 5.43 -6.46
N LYS A 67 -2.21 5.30 -7.68
CA LYS A 67 -3.36 4.46 -8.02
C LYS A 67 -3.07 3.60 -9.25
#